data_AF-A0A353BWG2-F1
#
_entry.id   AF-A0A353BWG2-F1
#
_cell.length_a   1.000
_cell.length_b   1.000
_cell.length_c   1.000
_cell.angle_alpha   90.00
_cell.angle_beta   90.00
_cell.angle_gamma   90.00
#
_symmetry.space_group_name_H-M   'P 1'
#
loop_
_entity.id
_entity.type
_entity.pdbx_description
1 polymer ?
#
loop_
_entity_poly.entity_id
_entity_poly.type
_entity_poly.pdbx_seq_one_letter_code
_entity_poly.pdbx_strand_id
1 'polypeptide(L)'
;MENHFKRCGDIVLKSRLIELRNAVKPILESNYLSNYTDHSVTHSDQLCDLVDKLTEPLYEHQLTSIEGFILYAACYLHDIGMQHQRSYETQIVQSEMQLYKDRTWC
;
A
#
# COMPACT_ATOMS: atom_id res chain seq x y z
N MET A 1 20.31 1.69 -10.85
CA MET A 1 19.03 1.34 -10.21
C MET A 1 18.69 2.49 -9.28
N GLU A 2 17.63 3.23 -9.59
CA GLU A 2 17.12 4.28 -8.69
C GLU A 2 16.77 3.66 -7.33
N ASN A 3 17.15 4.36 -6.27
CA ASN A 3 17.33 3.80 -4.94
C ASN A 3 16.06 4.06 -4.11
N HIS A 4 14.91 3.51 -4.54
CA HIS A 4 13.58 3.80 -3.98
C HIS A 4 13.31 3.27 -2.55
N PHE A 5 14.30 2.68 -1.88
CA PHE A 5 14.12 1.98 -0.60
C PHE A 5 15.21 2.31 0.43
N LYS A 6 15.48 3.59 0.67
CA LYS A 6 16.60 4.00 1.56
C LYS A 6 16.45 3.50 2.99
N ARG A 7 15.21 3.42 3.51
CA ARG A 7 14.89 2.98 4.88
C ARG A 7 14.86 1.46 5.05
N CYS A 8 14.98 0.70 3.97
CA CYS A 8 15.08 -0.75 4.05
C CYS A 8 16.55 -1.16 3.86
N GLY A 9 17.32 -1.32 4.93
CA GLY A 9 18.76 -1.65 4.82
C GLY A 9 19.06 -3.09 4.40
N ASP A 10 18.07 -3.99 4.51
CA ASP A 10 18.21 -5.41 4.26
C ASP A 10 18.07 -5.74 2.76
N ILE A 11 19.07 -6.44 2.20
CA ILE A 11 19.14 -6.76 0.77
C ILE A 11 18.04 -7.74 0.34
N VAL A 12 17.65 -8.67 1.20
CA VAL A 12 16.60 -9.66 0.92
C VAL A 12 15.25 -8.96 0.89
N LEU A 13 14.98 -8.08 1.86
CA LEU A 13 13.74 -7.29 1.89
C LEU A 13 13.65 -6.34 0.68
N LYS A 14 14.76 -5.71 0.27
CA LYS A 14 14.80 -4.93 -0.99
C LYS A 14 14.46 -5.77 -2.20
N SER A 15 15.01 -7.00 -2.31
CA SER A 15 14.65 -7.92 -3.40
C SER A 15 13.16 -8.21 -3.42
N ARG A 16 12.56 -8.45 -2.25
CA ARG A 16 11.11 -8.67 -2.13
C ARG A 16 10.29 -7.45 -2.55
N LEU A 17 10.75 -6.22 -2.27
CA LEU A 17 10.08 -5.01 -2.75
C LEU A 17 10.15 -4.86 -4.27
N ILE A 18 11.28 -5.24 -4.89
CA ILE A 18 11.44 -5.25 -6.35
C ILE A 18 10.51 -6.30 -6.98
N GLU A 19 10.46 -7.50 -6.40
CA GLU A 19 9.54 -8.56 -6.82
C GLU A 19 8.08 -8.09 -6.71
N LEU A 20 7.71 -7.47 -5.57
CA LEU A 20 6.38 -6.92 -5.35
C LEU A 20 6.04 -5.84 -6.38
N ARG A 21 6.93 -4.86 -6.60
CA ARG A 21 6.77 -3.80 -7.62
C ARG A 21 6.47 -4.39 -8.99
N ASN A 22 7.23 -5.40 -9.40
CA ASN A 22 7.06 -6.05 -10.70
C ASN A 22 5.76 -6.86 -10.77
N ALA A 23 5.33 -7.47 -9.67
CA ALA A 23 4.07 -8.21 -9.59
C ALA A 23 2.84 -7.28 -9.65
N VAL A 24 2.89 -6.12 -8.99
CA VAL A 24 1.76 -5.17 -9.00
C VAL A 24 1.67 -4.36 -10.29
N LYS A 25 2.80 -4.13 -10.98
CA LYS A 25 2.86 -3.35 -12.21
C LYS A 25 1.75 -3.70 -13.23
N PRO A 26 1.60 -4.96 -13.68
CA PRO A 26 0.56 -5.31 -14.66
C PRO A 26 -0.88 -5.15 -14.12
N ILE A 27 -1.08 -5.22 -12.80
CA ILE A 27 -2.38 -5.02 -12.16
C ILE A 27 -2.75 -3.53 -12.23
N LEU A 28 -1.81 -2.67 -11.83
CA LEU A 28 -1.97 -1.22 -11.80
C LEU A 28 -2.00 -0.58 -13.19
N GLU A 29 -1.31 -1.16 -14.17
CA GLU A 29 -1.34 -0.72 -15.58
C GLU A 29 -2.70 -0.95 -16.26
N SER A 30 -3.55 -1.83 -15.73
CA SER A 30 -4.89 -2.08 -16.29
C SER A 30 -5.88 -0.91 -16.12
N ASN A 31 -5.45 0.15 -15.41
CA ASN A 31 -6.11 1.43 -15.12
C ASN A 31 -7.50 1.63 -15.73
N TYR A 32 -8.50 0.96 -15.15
CA TYR A 32 -9.90 1.03 -15.58
C TYR A 32 -10.57 2.39 -15.29
N LEU A 33 -9.95 3.23 -14.45
CA LEU A 33 -10.44 4.54 -14.01
C LEU A 33 -9.44 5.66 -14.31
N SER A 34 -8.83 5.63 -15.49
CA SER A 34 -7.79 6.58 -15.92
C SER A 34 -8.17 8.06 -15.86
N ASN A 35 -9.46 8.38 -15.80
CA ASN A 35 -9.97 9.75 -15.72
C ASN A 35 -10.00 10.33 -14.30
N TYR A 36 -9.79 9.52 -13.25
CA TYR A 36 -9.91 9.97 -11.87
C TYR A 36 -8.55 10.09 -11.17
N THR A 37 -7.66 9.13 -11.33
CA THR A 37 -6.37 9.09 -10.61
C THR A 37 -5.33 8.26 -11.36
N ASP A 38 -4.06 8.68 -11.30
CA ASP A 38 -2.93 7.89 -11.80
C ASP A 38 -2.59 6.81 -10.77
N HIS A 39 -3.03 5.58 -11.04
CA HIS A 39 -2.75 4.41 -10.20
C HIS A 39 -1.53 3.62 -10.69
N SER A 40 -0.70 4.16 -11.58
CA SER A 40 0.42 3.44 -12.16
C SER A 40 1.47 3.05 -11.11
N VAL A 41 2.29 2.05 -11.43
CA VAL A 41 3.45 1.71 -10.58
C VAL A 41 4.40 2.89 -10.39
N THR A 42 4.46 3.82 -11.37
CA THR A 42 5.25 5.04 -11.27
C THR A 42 4.71 5.99 -10.20
N HIS A 43 3.38 6.06 -10.02
CA HIS A 43 2.80 6.77 -8.89
C HIS A 43 3.26 6.17 -7.55
N SER A 44 3.22 4.84 -7.41
CA SER A 44 3.75 4.16 -6.22
C SER A 44 5.25 4.40 -5.99
N ASP A 45 6.07 4.47 -7.05
CA ASP A 45 7.50 4.80 -6.94
C ASP A 45 7.69 6.20 -6.32
N GLN A 46 6.89 7.19 -6.75
CA GLN A 46 6.91 8.54 -6.20
C GLN A 46 6.49 8.56 -4.71
N LEU A 47 5.54 7.71 -4.31
CA LEU A 47 5.17 7.55 -2.90
C LEU A 47 6.34 6.98 -2.07
N CYS A 48 7.11 6.04 -2.62
CA CYS A 48 8.30 5.52 -1.94
C CYS A 48 9.35 6.62 -1.70
N ASP A 49 9.55 7.52 -2.68
CA ASP A 49 10.43 8.68 -2.52
C ASP A 49 9.89 9.67 -1.46
N LEU A 50 8.57 9.79 -1.31
CA LEU A 50 7.96 10.57 -0.25
C LEU A 50 8.15 9.94 1.12
N VAL A 51 8.07 8.60 1.24
CA VAL A 51 8.42 7.90 2.48
C VAL A 51 9.84 8.25 2.91
N ASP A 52 10.80 8.25 1.99
CA ASP A 52 12.19 8.63 2.29
C ASP A 52 12.29 10.06 2.86
N LYS A 53 11.59 11.01 2.23
CA LYS A 53 11.59 12.43 2.62
C LYS A 53 10.89 12.67 3.95
N LEU A 54 9.75 12.02 4.18
CA LEU A 54 8.94 12.19 5.39
C LEU A 54 9.60 11.54 6.62
N THR A 55 10.41 10.51 6.39
CA THR A 55 11.09 9.77 7.46
C THR A 55 12.50 10.30 7.75
N GLU A 56 13.06 11.14 6.86
CA GLU A 56 14.37 11.78 7.07
C GLU A 56 14.47 12.52 8.42
N PRO A 57 13.47 13.31 8.87
CA PRO A 57 13.57 14.05 10.12
C PRO A 57 13.46 13.20 11.39
N LEU A 58 13.19 11.89 11.29
CA LEU A 58 13.00 11.00 12.44
C LEU A 58 14.34 10.61 13.09
N TYR A 59 15.16 11.57 13.53
CA TYR A 59 16.54 11.30 14.00
C TYR A 59 16.62 10.34 15.19
N GLU A 60 15.72 10.44 16.18
CA GLU A 60 15.71 9.57 17.37
C GLU A 60 14.86 8.29 17.20
N HIS A 61 14.01 8.26 16.16
CA HIS A 61 13.06 7.17 15.90
C HIS A 61 13.14 6.74 14.43
N GLN A 62 14.36 6.50 13.94
CA GLN A 62 14.56 5.97 12.60
C GLN A 62 13.85 4.63 12.46
N LEU A 63 13.25 4.42 11.29
CA LEU A 63 12.61 3.15 10.98
C LEU A 63 13.65 2.02 10.92
N THR A 64 13.29 0.89 11.50
CA THR A 64 13.98 -0.37 11.25
C THR A 64 13.79 -0.80 9.79
N SER A 65 14.66 -1.68 9.29
CA SER A 65 14.53 -2.23 7.93
C SER A 65 13.18 -2.91 7.67
N ILE A 66 12.57 -3.50 8.69
CA ILE A 66 11.26 -4.17 8.61
C ILE A 66 10.14 -3.12 8.51
N GLU A 67 10.18 -2.07 9.32
CA GLU A 67 9.18 -0.99 9.25
C GLU A 67 9.27 -0.25 7.91
N GLY A 68 10.50 0.02 7.44
CA GLY A 68 10.72 0.55 6.10
C GLY A 68 10.13 -0.36 5.03
N PHE A 69 10.40 -1.67 5.10
CA PHE A 69 9.81 -2.66 4.19
C PHE A 69 8.27 -2.60 4.18
N ILE A 70 7.63 -2.56 5.35
CA ILE A 70 6.17 -2.50 5.47
C ILE A 70 5.63 -1.23 4.80
N LEU A 71 6.25 -0.06 5.03
CA LEU A 71 5.81 1.19 4.42
C LEU A 71 5.93 1.19 2.90
N TYR A 72 7.05 0.69 2.35
CA TYR A 72 7.20 0.59 0.90
C TYR A 72 6.23 -0.42 0.29
N ALA A 73 6.01 -1.56 0.96
CA ALA A 73 5.01 -2.54 0.52
C ALA A 73 3.60 -1.93 0.50
N ALA A 74 3.25 -1.13 1.51
CA ALA A 74 1.99 -0.40 1.54
C ALA A 74 1.88 0.58 0.36
N CYS A 75 2.94 1.28 -0.02
CA CYS A 75 2.93 2.18 -1.19
C CYS A 75 2.56 1.45 -2.49
N TYR A 76 3.03 0.22 -2.69
CA TYR A 76 2.69 -0.57 -3.88
C TYR A 76 1.31 -1.23 -3.83
N LEU A 77 0.80 -1.49 -2.62
CA LEU A 77 -0.47 -2.21 -2.44
C LEU A 77 -1.67 -1.30 -2.19
N HIS A 78 -1.47 -0.02 -1.87
CA HIS A 78 -2.57 0.85 -1.42
C HIS A 78 -3.73 0.96 -2.42
N ASP A 79 -3.42 0.94 -3.73
CA ASP A 79 -4.38 1.10 -4.81
C ASP A 79 -4.72 -0.20 -5.55
N ILE A 80 -4.23 -1.35 -5.09
CA ILE A 80 -4.43 -2.62 -5.80
C ILE A 80 -5.92 -3.01 -5.91
N GLY A 81 -6.74 -2.60 -4.94
CA GLY A 81 -8.18 -2.85 -4.92
C GLY A 81 -8.99 -1.97 -5.87
N MET A 82 -8.39 -0.90 -6.41
CA MET A 82 -9.08 0.08 -7.26
C MET A 82 -9.26 -0.38 -8.72
N GLN A 83 -8.73 -1.55 -9.06
CA GLN A 83 -8.70 -2.08 -10.44
C GLN A 83 -9.92 -2.94 -10.82
N HIS A 84 -10.95 -3.04 -9.96
CA HIS A 84 -12.19 -3.74 -10.27
C HIS A 84 -13.36 -2.78 -10.53
N GLN A 85 -13.95 -2.87 -11.74
CA GLN A 85 -15.22 -2.19 -12.10
C GLN A 85 -16.40 -2.50 -11.17
N ARG A 86 -16.28 -3.55 -10.34
CA ARG A 86 -17.26 -4.00 -9.36
C ARG A 86 -17.09 -3.39 -7.96
N SER A 87 -16.31 -2.32 -7.78
CA SER A 87 -16.18 -1.65 -6.48
C SER A 87 -17.55 -1.25 -5.88
N TYR A 88 -18.55 -0.98 -6.73
CA TYR A 88 -19.95 -0.71 -6.36
C TYR A 88 -20.84 -1.97 -6.15
N GLU A 89 -20.36 -3.16 -6.52
CA GLU A 89 -21.05 -4.44 -6.29
C GLU A 89 -20.52 -5.18 -5.05
N THR A 90 -19.55 -4.59 -4.35
CA THR A 90 -19.09 -5.10 -3.06
C THR A 90 -20.28 -5.09 -2.10
N GLN A 91 -20.94 -6.24 -1.94
CA GLN A 91 -21.83 -6.43 -0.82
C GLN A 91 -20.95 -6.34 0.41
N ILE A 92 -21.15 -5.30 1.21
CA ILE A 92 -20.66 -5.29 2.59
C ILE A 92 -21.21 -6.59 3.16
N VAL A 93 -20.32 -7.55 3.48
CA VAL A 93 -20.69 -8.63 4.38
C VAL A 93 -21.09 -7.87 5.63
N GLN A 94 -22.40 -7.73 5.86
CA GLN A 94 -22.92 -7.30 7.13
C GLN A 94 -22.43 -8.38 8.08
N SER A 95 -21.24 -8.18 8.66
CA SER A 95 -20.85 -8.86 9.88
C SER A 95 -22.05 -8.74 10.79
N GLU A 96 -22.52 -9.86 11.32
CA GLU A 96 -23.73 -10.03 12.12
C GLU A 96 -23.78 -9.08 13.33
N MET A 97 -23.93 -7.78 13.10
CA MET A 97 -24.19 -6.74 14.09
C MET A 97 -25.68 -6.73 14.47
N GLN A 98 -26.37 -7.83 14.16
CA GLN A 98 -27.71 -8.15 14.63
C GLN A 98 -27.69 -8.91 15.96
N LEU A 99 -26.54 -9.49 16.39
CA LEU A 99 -26.44 -10.25 17.65
C LEU A 99 -26.16 -9.39 18.90
N TYR A 100 -26.01 -8.06 18.76
CA TYR A 100 -25.76 -7.16 19.89
C TYR A 100 -26.85 -6.10 20.14
N LYS A 101 -27.93 -6.09 19.36
CA LYS A 101 -29.05 -5.15 19.58
C LYS A 101 -29.93 -5.50 20.79
N ASP A 102 -29.85 -6.74 21.29
CA ASP A 102 -30.69 -7.21 22.39
C ASP A 102 -29.98 -7.29 23.75
N ARG A 103 -28.72 -6.81 23.86
CA ARG A 103 -28.10 -6.60 25.17
C ARG A 103 -28.45 -5.21 25.68
N THR A 104 -29.59 -5.11 26.34
CA THR A 104 -29.85 -4.06 27.31
C THR A 104 -28.75 -4.11 28.37
N TRP A 105 -27.93 -3.08 28.43
CA TRP A 105 -27.13 -2.78 29.62
C TRP A 105 -28.10 -2.23 30.67
N CYS A 106 -28.52 -3.10 31.59
CA CYS A 106 -29.06 -2.73 32.90
C CYS A 106 -27.92 -2.77 33.91
#